data_AF-A0A1B6JT12-F1
#
_entry.id   AF-A0A1B6JT12-F1
#
_cell.length_a   1.000
_cell.length_b   1.000
_cell.length_c   1.000
_cell.angle_alpha   90.00
_cell.angle_beta   90.00
_cell.angle_gamma   90.00
#
_symmetry.space_group_name_H-M   'P 1'
#
loop_
_entity.id
_entity.type
_entity.pdbx_description
1 polymer ?
#
loop_
_entity_poly.entity_id
_entity_poly.type
_entity_poly.pdbx_seq_one_letter_code
_entity_poly.pdbx_strand_id
1 'polypeptide(L)'
;MWDEAEWEKKPLQEGLNRHAGEVVLHTFGNFLEEYGTQLLAIQEALSGASELDYYPVYVQIEPEEDTSNLELIDTDNKILRGVLVVFSSLCLEVRSLEQELNSQYLETLLFYGEGVDTSILEGEAQLMISKLLPLLQDLISFVKRCYHVLLQLVQQLVAFYALAKENSKSLSAADLHLQDVLDHMGHLLLILITLDEVMMSHMTLRDHWQSYQLTVSKVIHDSVRFKADPSKTKMLSKMLREINNVLLNGTIFQSALQLPFEKSGTVLKISGLAEEMDKYIRNALIEIDNKIMTDPEVNTSWASVCALYTFYVHLFGSSDKKLFKQFWELSKKIPSVTLHGNVIWYPDQFLSQHLSHLSKKLVDKKAQEAVVSARLNYIQLSGSNLPKFVTTFSFQVFSWIIQMESTLKKDLSHFKFDEIKIRCNLYLEGVQLSLKMHKLLTSLTNLHGSMAKPMTKSSVIGLCRLVELVKTVRETYLRHSAVIVRSVGHIIQRLCFQTLTIIASAKKGLMSDKKFCEKHVDMLSSLVVAEKCLNGPPTRLRLLVARLALSVANQKNTFRDDELSSLSSALSSLARIPHLIERLNKATNCDFLYWHRVILPIYFTAL
;
A
#
# COMPACT_ATOMS: atom_id res chain seq x y z
N MET A 1 49.46 17.35 26.74
CA MET A 1 48.77 16.53 27.75
C MET A 1 47.41 16.21 27.16
N TRP A 2 47.28 15.00 26.60
CA TRP A 2 46.02 14.50 26.07
C TRP A 2 45.31 13.85 27.25
N ASP A 3 44.07 14.25 27.50
CA ASP A 3 43.30 13.89 28.68
C ASP A 3 42.91 12.41 28.62
N GLU A 4 43.72 11.52 29.20
CA GLU A 4 43.43 10.08 29.33
C GLU A 4 42.08 9.82 30.02
N ALA A 5 41.58 10.80 30.79
CA ALA A 5 40.30 10.76 31.48
C ALA A 5 39.05 10.80 30.57
N GLU A 6 39.14 11.29 29.32
CA GLU A 6 37.98 11.29 28.39
C GLU A 6 37.77 9.93 27.71
N TRP A 7 38.85 9.15 27.54
CA TRP A 7 38.78 7.84 26.89
C TRP A 7 38.21 6.76 27.79
N GLU A 8 38.48 6.82 29.11
CA GLU A 8 37.89 5.91 30.09
C GLU A 8 36.41 6.21 30.35
N LYS A 9 35.98 7.48 30.21
CA LYS A 9 34.58 7.87 30.43
C LYS A 9 33.64 7.39 29.32
N LYS A 10 34.07 7.28 28.07
CA LYS A 10 33.21 6.87 26.94
C LYS A 10 32.66 5.44 27.04
N PRO A 11 33.46 4.40 27.33
CA PRO A 11 32.97 3.04 27.57
C PRO A 11 32.05 2.96 28.78
N LEU A 12 32.37 3.70 29.84
CA LEU A 12 31.55 3.83 31.04
C LEU A 12 30.20 4.48 30.73
N GLN A 13 30.17 5.52 29.89
CA GLN A 13 28.94 6.20 29.46
C GLN A 13 28.09 5.34 28.53
N GLU A 14 28.71 4.57 27.62
CA GLU A 14 27.98 3.61 26.77
C GLU A 14 27.42 2.44 27.59
N GLY A 15 28.17 1.94 28.58
CA GLY A 15 27.68 0.96 29.56
C GLY A 15 26.55 1.49 30.44
N LEU A 16 26.66 2.73 30.91
CA LEU A 16 25.63 3.44 31.69
C LEU A 16 24.37 3.70 30.86
N ASN A 17 24.51 4.12 29.60
CA ASN A 17 23.37 4.34 28.71
C ASN A 17 22.66 3.02 28.37
N ARG A 18 23.43 1.93 28.18
CA ARG A 18 22.87 0.59 27.99
C ARG A 18 22.12 0.12 29.23
N HIS A 19 22.71 0.30 30.41
CA HIS A 19 22.09 -0.08 31.67
C HIS A 19 20.87 0.78 32.00
N ALA A 20 20.92 2.09 31.75
CA ALA A 20 19.78 2.99 31.88
C ALA A 20 18.66 2.61 30.90
N GLY A 21 19.00 2.22 29.67
CA GLY A 21 18.06 1.66 28.70
C GLY A 21 17.41 0.37 29.21
N GLU A 22 18.18 -0.54 29.79
CA GLU A 22 17.70 -1.78 30.42
C GLU A 22 16.76 -1.51 31.60
N VAL A 23 17.08 -0.52 32.45
CA VAL A 23 16.24 -0.13 33.60
C VAL A 23 14.93 0.52 33.14
N VAL A 24 14.95 1.40 32.13
CA VAL A 24 13.73 1.99 31.57
C VAL A 24 12.87 0.91 30.90
N LEU A 25 13.49 -0.04 30.18
CA LEU A 25 12.80 -1.20 29.61
C LEU A 25 12.12 -2.05 30.69
N HIS A 26 12.82 -2.30 31.80
CA HIS A 26 12.28 -3.06 32.93
C HIS A 26 11.13 -2.32 33.62
N THR A 27 11.28 -1.01 33.82
CA THR A 27 10.26 -0.18 34.50
C THR A 27 8.98 -0.11 33.65
N PHE A 28 9.12 0.07 32.34
CA PHE A 28 8.00 0.04 31.40
C PHE A 28 7.39 -1.35 31.27
N GLY A 29 8.22 -2.41 31.32
CA GLY A 29 7.74 -3.80 31.38
C GLY A 29 6.87 -4.08 32.60
N ASN A 30 7.29 -3.64 33.78
CA ASN A 30 6.50 -3.76 35.00
C ASN A 30 5.16 -3.02 34.88
N PHE A 31 5.16 -1.80 34.31
CA PHE A 31 3.92 -1.05 34.07
C PHE A 31 2.95 -1.80 33.14
N LEU A 32 3.45 -2.35 32.02
CA LEU A 32 2.63 -3.14 31.10
C LEU A 32 2.14 -4.45 31.71
N GLU A 33 2.86 -5.00 32.69
CA GLU A 33 2.46 -6.19 33.44
C GLU A 33 1.35 -5.88 34.45
N GLU A 34 1.47 -4.80 35.21
CA GLU A 34 0.40 -4.29 36.07
C GLU A 34 -0.86 -3.98 35.26
N TYR A 35 -0.71 -3.32 34.11
CA TYR A 35 -1.85 -3.04 33.23
C TYR A 35 -2.41 -4.31 32.58
N GLY A 36 -1.56 -5.24 32.17
CA GLY A 36 -1.96 -6.52 31.57
C GLY A 36 -2.69 -7.43 32.55
N THR A 37 -2.24 -7.49 33.81
CA THR A 37 -2.92 -8.23 34.89
C THR A 37 -4.27 -7.61 35.23
N GLN A 38 -4.40 -6.28 35.20
CA GLN A 38 -5.69 -5.60 35.32
C GLN A 38 -6.64 -5.99 34.18
N LEU A 39 -6.17 -6.01 32.93
CA LEU A 39 -6.98 -6.43 31.78
C LEU A 39 -7.41 -7.90 31.86
N LEU A 40 -6.51 -8.79 32.31
CA LEU A 40 -6.80 -10.21 32.52
C LEU A 40 -7.85 -10.41 33.61
N ALA A 41 -7.74 -9.69 34.74
CA ALA A 41 -8.73 -9.72 35.80
C ALA A 41 -10.11 -9.22 35.33
N ILE A 42 -10.14 -8.19 34.47
CA ILE A 42 -11.38 -7.72 33.82
C ILE A 42 -11.95 -8.80 32.90
N GLN A 43 -11.11 -9.44 32.08
CA GLN A 43 -11.54 -10.51 31.17
C GLN A 43 -12.07 -11.73 31.93
N GLU A 44 -11.40 -12.15 33.01
CA GLU A 44 -11.84 -13.25 33.88
C GLU A 44 -13.19 -12.93 34.55
N ALA A 45 -13.36 -11.70 35.05
CA ALA A 45 -14.63 -11.24 35.61
C ALA A 45 -15.78 -11.24 34.57
N LEU A 46 -15.46 -11.00 33.30
CA LEU A 46 -16.44 -11.05 32.18
C LEU A 46 -16.72 -12.48 31.68
N SER A 47 -15.77 -13.41 31.87
CA SER A 47 -15.84 -14.79 31.36
C SER A 47 -16.76 -15.73 32.15
N GLY A 48 -17.35 -15.27 33.26
CA GLY A 48 -18.35 -16.02 34.03
C GLY A 48 -19.70 -16.26 33.32
N ALA A 49 -19.86 -15.79 32.08
CA ALA A 49 -21.07 -15.95 31.27
C ALA A 49 -20.80 -16.74 29.98
N SER A 50 -21.01 -18.06 30.06
CA SER A 50 -21.16 -19.03 28.96
C SER A 50 -19.94 -19.38 28.09
N GLU A 51 -19.72 -20.69 27.91
CA GLU A 51 -18.85 -21.33 26.91
C GLU A 51 -19.39 -21.15 25.46
N LEU A 52 -19.62 -19.91 25.04
CA LEU A 52 -19.66 -19.54 23.63
C LEU A 52 -18.39 -18.73 23.37
N ASP A 53 -17.70 -18.98 22.26
CA ASP A 53 -16.49 -18.31 21.77
C ASP A 53 -16.66 -16.78 21.58
N TYR A 54 -17.01 -16.08 22.64
CA TYR A 54 -17.04 -14.63 22.72
C TYR A 54 -15.80 -14.25 23.50
N TYR A 55 -14.74 -13.84 22.79
CA TYR A 55 -13.67 -13.05 23.40
C TYR A 55 -14.29 -11.68 23.73
N PRO A 56 -14.70 -11.42 24.98
CA PRO A 56 -15.61 -10.31 25.27
C PRO A 56 -14.87 -8.96 25.23
N VAL A 57 -13.53 -8.98 25.18
CA VAL A 57 -12.67 -7.80 25.15
C VAL A 57 -11.67 -7.95 24.02
N TYR A 58 -11.87 -7.15 22.98
CA TYR A 58 -10.90 -6.97 21.90
C TYR A 58 -10.10 -5.70 22.19
N VAL A 59 -8.81 -5.84 22.51
CA VAL A 59 -7.93 -4.70 22.76
C VAL A 59 -7.16 -4.38 21.48
N GLN A 60 -7.13 -3.10 21.10
CA GLN A 60 -6.39 -2.59 19.96
C GLN A 60 -5.57 -1.38 20.40
N ILE A 61 -4.29 -1.36 20.02
CA ILE A 61 -3.40 -0.20 20.22
C ILE A 61 -3.03 0.31 18.85
N GLU A 62 -3.45 1.53 18.54
CA GLU A 62 -3.02 2.25 17.34
C GLU A 62 -2.34 3.55 17.76
N PRO A 63 -1.18 3.89 17.16
CA PRO A 63 -0.53 5.15 17.43
C PRO A 63 -1.27 6.29 16.72
N GLU A 64 -1.75 7.26 17.49
CA GLU A 64 -2.32 8.51 16.98
C GLU A 64 -1.31 9.65 17.08
N GLU A 65 -1.51 10.70 16.28
CA GLU A 65 -0.64 11.87 16.23
C GLU A 65 -1.42 13.14 16.57
N ASP A 66 -0.98 13.83 17.62
CA ASP A 66 -1.51 15.15 18.03
C ASP A 66 -0.66 16.32 17.53
N THR A 67 0.49 16.04 16.92
CA THR A 67 1.42 17.06 16.42
C THR A 67 1.18 17.35 14.94
N SER A 68 1.15 18.61 14.56
CA SER A 68 1.06 18.96 13.13
C SER A 68 2.35 18.59 12.37
N ASN A 69 2.22 18.35 11.06
CA ASN A 69 3.38 18.07 10.20
C ASN A 69 4.46 19.18 10.27
N LEU A 70 4.04 20.44 10.45
CA LEU A 70 4.92 21.61 10.53
C LEU A 70 5.71 21.70 11.85
N GLU A 71 5.11 21.26 12.96
CA GLU A 71 5.73 21.23 14.29
C GLU A 71 6.63 20.01 14.47
N LEU A 72 6.28 18.91 13.80
CA LEU A 72 7.10 17.71 13.77
C LEU A 72 8.44 17.98 13.04
N ILE A 73 8.39 18.67 11.90
CA ILE A 73 9.55 19.06 11.09
C ILE A 73 10.10 20.41 11.60
N ASP A 74 10.74 20.34 12.75
CA ASP A 74 11.36 21.48 13.42
C ASP A 74 12.88 21.45 13.20
N THR A 75 13.35 22.25 12.24
CA THR A 75 14.76 22.37 11.89
C THR A 75 15.06 23.79 11.42
N ASP A 76 16.24 24.30 11.80
CA ASP A 76 16.74 25.61 11.36
C ASP A 76 17.13 25.63 9.88
N ASN A 77 17.34 24.44 9.28
CA ASN A 77 17.58 24.32 7.85
C ASN A 77 16.29 24.54 7.06
N LYS A 78 16.08 25.80 6.62
CA LYS A 78 14.87 26.21 5.90
C LYS A 78 14.63 25.43 4.60
N ILE A 79 15.69 25.06 3.88
CA ILE A 79 15.58 24.29 2.63
C ILE A 79 15.08 22.89 2.95
N LEU A 80 15.75 22.20 3.89
CA LEU A 80 15.36 20.87 4.35
C LEU A 80 13.93 20.88 4.89
N ARG A 81 13.56 21.87 5.71
CA ARG A 81 12.21 22.02 6.25
C ARG A 81 11.18 22.12 5.13
N GLY A 82 11.42 22.97 4.13
CA GLY A 82 10.53 23.11 2.98
C GLY A 82 10.36 21.80 2.21
N VAL A 83 11.46 21.11 1.91
CA VAL A 83 11.46 19.83 1.19
C VAL A 83 10.66 18.77 1.97
N LEU A 84 10.97 18.58 3.25
CA LEU A 84 10.31 17.56 4.07
C LEU A 84 8.82 17.86 4.24
N VAL A 85 8.44 19.11 4.55
CA VAL A 85 7.04 19.49 4.76
C VAL A 85 6.22 19.30 3.48
N VAL A 86 6.73 19.73 2.34
CA VAL A 86 6.01 19.65 1.07
C VAL A 86 5.79 18.19 0.67
N PHE A 87 6.86 17.38 0.66
CA PHE A 87 6.74 15.98 0.23
C PHE A 87 6.00 15.12 1.25
N SER A 88 6.19 15.34 2.56
CA SER A 88 5.40 14.59 3.56
C SER A 88 3.92 14.94 3.45
N SER A 89 3.55 16.20 3.23
CA SER A 89 2.15 16.62 3.06
C SER A 89 1.50 15.98 1.83
N LEU A 90 2.20 16.00 0.68
CA LEU A 90 1.68 15.39 -0.56
C LEU A 90 1.56 13.87 -0.43
N CYS A 91 2.54 13.19 0.17
CA CYS A 91 2.49 11.74 0.38
C CYS A 91 1.38 11.34 1.37
N LEU A 92 1.16 12.11 2.44
CA LEU A 92 0.02 11.91 3.33
C LEU A 92 -1.30 12.08 2.61
N GLU A 93 -1.40 13.08 1.74
CA GLU A 93 -2.61 13.32 0.98
C GLU A 93 -2.92 12.17 0.03
N VAL A 94 -1.91 11.60 -0.66
CA VAL A 94 -2.11 10.38 -1.46
C VAL A 94 -2.67 9.24 -0.62
N ARG A 95 -2.16 9.03 0.60
CA ARG A 95 -2.70 8.00 1.51
C ARG A 95 -4.14 8.29 1.90
N SER A 96 -4.48 9.55 2.16
CA SER A 96 -5.86 9.96 2.45
C SER A 96 -6.79 9.65 1.29
N LEU A 97 -6.37 9.94 0.05
CA LEU A 97 -7.14 9.64 -1.15
C LEU A 97 -7.32 8.13 -1.36
N GLU A 98 -6.30 7.32 -1.06
CA GLU A 98 -6.40 5.86 -1.10
C GLU A 98 -7.42 5.34 -0.07
N GLN A 99 -7.41 5.88 1.15
CA GLN A 99 -8.37 5.51 2.19
C GLN A 99 -9.79 5.95 1.84
N GLU A 100 -9.95 7.16 1.29
CA GLU A 100 -11.24 7.68 0.83
C GLU A 100 -11.82 6.82 -0.29
N LEU A 101 -10.99 6.43 -1.28
CA LEU A 101 -11.38 5.50 -2.34
C LEU A 101 -11.99 4.21 -1.78
N ASN A 102 -11.24 3.55 -0.89
CA ASN A 102 -11.61 2.26 -0.35
C ASN A 102 -12.84 2.31 0.56
N SER A 103 -12.99 3.37 1.36
CA SER A 103 -14.05 3.45 2.38
C SER A 103 -15.35 4.08 1.89
N GLN A 104 -15.31 4.98 0.90
CA GLN A 104 -16.50 5.76 0.50
C GLN A 104 -17.07 5.35 -0.86
N TYR A 105 -16.21 4.96 -1.82
CA TYR A 105 -16.64 4.79 -3.20
C TYR A 105 -16.67 3.34 -3.66
N LEU A 106 -15.63 2.55 -3.40
CA LEU A 106 -15.48 1.21 -4.04
C LEU A 106 -16.62 0.25 -3.73
N GLU A 107 -17.01 0.11 -2.46
CA GLU A 107 -18.09 -0.80 -2.08
C GLU A 107 -19.41 -0.44 -2.77
N THR A 108 -19.83 0.83 -2.69
CA THR A 108 -21.07 1.33 -3.32
C THR A 108 -21.09 1.08 -4.82
N LEU A 109 -19.94 1.25 -5.50
CA LEU A 109 -19.82 1.03 -6.93
C LEU A 109 -19.85 -0.45 -7.30
N LEU A 110 -19.20 -1.31 -6.52
CA LEU A 110 -19.10 -2.75 -6.79
C LEU A 110 -20.38 -3.52 -6.48
N PHE A 111 -21.19 -3.02 -5.55
CA PHE A 111 -22.50 -3.60 -5.20
C PHE A 111 -23.67 -2.96 -5.97
N TYR A 112 -23.39 -2.11 -6.97
CA TYR A 112 -24.46 -1.48 -7.74
C TYR A 112 -25.33 -2.52 -8.46
N GLY A 113 -26.65 -2.44 -8.28
CA GLY A 113 -27.60 -3.38 -8.88
C GLY A 113 -27.73 -4.71 -8.14
N GLU A 114 -27.04 -4.89 -7.02
CA GLU A 114 -27.27 -6.02 -6.13
C GLU A 114 -28.62 -5.90 -5.40
N GLY A 115 -29.37 -7.00 -5.35
CA GLY A 115 -30.71 -7.05 -4.75
C GLY A 115 -31.85 -6.56 -5.65
N VAL A 116 -31.58 -6.27 -6.93
CA VAL A 116 -32.60 -5.97 -7.94
C VAL A 116 -33.02 -7.28 -8.61
N ASP A 117 -34.29 -7.64 -8.52
CA ASP A 117 -34.82 -8.82 -9.20
C ASP A 117 -34.64 -8.73 -10.72
N THR A 118 -34.50 -9.89 -11.38
CA THR A 118 -34.34 -9.96 -12.84
C THR A 118 -35.51 -9.36 -13.63
N SER A 119 -36.67 -9.17 -12.98
CA SER A 119 -37.81 -8.44 -13.52
C SER A 119 -37.77 -6.96 -13.09
N ILE A 120 -36.83 -6.20 -13.65
CA ILE A 120 -36.74 -4.75 -13.43
C ILE A 120 -38.03 -4.11 -13.96
N LEU A 121 -38.81 -3.45 -13.10
CA LEU A 121 -39.98 -2.69 -13.54
C LEU A 121 -39.53 -1.51 -14.41
N GLU A 122 -40.36 -1.13 -15.39
CA GLU A 122 -40.05 0.01 -16.27
C GLU A 122 -39.80 1.28 -15.43
N GLY A 123 -38.60 1.87 -15.55
CA GLY A 123 -38.20 3.07 -14.82
C GLY A 123 -37.30 2.84 -13.60
N GLU A 124 -37.16 1.60 -13.10
CA GLU A 124 -36.33 1.33 -11.91
C GLU A 124 -34.84 1.58 -12.14
N ALA A 125 -34.32 1.19 -13.31
CA ALA A 125 -32.94 1.50 -13.71
C ALA A 125 -32.63 3.00 -13.64
N GLN A 126 -33.58 3.82 -14.09
CA GLN A 126 -33.47 5.27 -14.06
C GLN A 126 -33.51 5.83 -12.63
N LEU A 127 -34.35 5.26 -11.75
CA LEU A 127 -34.40 5.64 -10.33
C LEU A 127 -33.10 5.27 -9.60
N MET A 128 -32.52 4.11 -9.90
CA MET A 128 -31.24 3.69 -9.33
C MET A 128 -30.11 4.62 -9.73
N ILE A 129 -29.98 4.94 -11.02
CA ILE A 129 -28.99 5.93 -11.48
C ILE A 129 -29.24 7.29 -10.81
N SER A 130 -30.50 7.73 -10.73
CA SER A 130 -30.85 9.01 -10.09
C SER A 130 -30.36 9.09 -8.64
N LYS A 131 -30.49 8.00 -7.87
CA LYS A 131 -29.98 7.90 -6.49
C LYS A 131 -28.45 7.85 -6.43
N LEU A 132 -27.80 7.31 -7.45
CA LEU A 132 -26.34 7.23 -7.55
C LEU A 132 -25.69 8.55 -7.98
N LEU A 133 -26.44 9.48 -8.60
CA LEU A 133 -25.90 10.73 -9.13
C LEU A 133 -25.06 11.55 -8.12
N PRO A 134 -25.47 11.75 -6.86
CA PRO A 134 -24.66 12.48 -5.88
C PRO A 134 -23.27 11.85 -5.69
N LEU A 135 -23.23 10.52 -5.53
CA LEU A 135 -21.97 9.78 -5.40
C LEU A 135 -21.07 9.98 -6.65
N LEU A 136 -21.65 9.94 -7.85
CA LEU A 136 -20.89 10.16 -9.10
C LEU A 136 -20.37 11.60 -9.22
N GLN A 137 -21.10 12.59 -8.70
CA GLN A 137 -20.62 13.98 -8.65
C GLN A 137 -19.48 14.15 -7.66
N ASP A 138 -19.60 13.57 -6.47
CA ASP A 138 -18.55 13.58 -5.46
C ASP A 138 -17.30 12.87 -5.99
N LEU A 139 -17.47 11.74 -6.68
CA LEU A 139 -16.38 11.00 -7.31
C LEU A 139 -15.66 11.81 -8.41
N ILE A 140 -16.35 12.67 -9.17
CA ILE A 140 -15.68 13.61 -10.09
C ILE A 140 -14.75 14.55 -9.31
N SER A 141 -15.23 15.06 -8.17
CA SER A 141 -14.45 15.97 -7.32
C SER A 141 -13.23 15.26 -6.74
N PHE A 142 -13.39 14.02 -6.30
CA PHE A 142 -12.30 13.13 -5.89
C PHE A 142 -11.26 12.95 -7.01
N VAL A 143 -11.68 12.58 -8.23
CA VAL A 143 -10.78 12.42 -9.38
C VAL A 143 -10.02 13.72 -9.70
N LYS A 144 -10.71 14.87 -9.66
CA LYS A 144 -10.08 16.18 -9.84
C LYS A 144 -9.05 16.48 -8.75
N ARG A 145 -9.29 16.05 -7.51
CA ARG A 145 -8.33 16.19 -6.42
C ARG A 145 -7.09 15.32 -6.67
N CYS A 146 -7.26 14.07 -7.10
CA CYS A 146 -6.14 13.22 -7.49
C CYS A 146 -5.28 13.85 -8.60
N TYR A 147 -5.90 14.44 -9.62
CA TYR A 147 -5.18 15.18 -10.67
C TYR A 147 -4.41 16.38 -10.14
N HIS A 148 -4.99 17.12 -9.20
CA HIS A 148 -4.31 18.25 -8.57
C HIS A 148 -3.08 17.81 -7.79
N VAL A 149 -3.19 16.75 -6.99
CA VAL A 149 -2.06 16.19 -6.23
C VAL A 149 -0.96 15.68 -7.15
N LEU A 150 -1.32 14.98 -8.23
CA LEU A 150 -0.35 14.50 -9.22
C LEU A 150 0.41 15.67 -9.86
N LEU A 151 -0.31 16.74 -10.23
CA LEU A 151 0.29 17.95 -10.78
C LEU A 151 1.25 18.61 -9.77
N GLN A 152 0.86 18.70 -8.49
CA GLN A 152 1.71 19.25 -7.44
C GLN A 152 2.95 18.40 -7.21
N LEU A 153 2.83 17.06 -7.12
CA LEU A 153 3.97 16.15 -6.98
C LEU A 153 5.01 16.38 -8.08
N VAL A 154 4.58 16.43 -9.34
CA VAL A 154 5.47 16.67 -10.49
C VAL A 154 6.10 18.06 -10.40
N GLN A 155 5.31 19.10 -10.12
CA GLN A 155 5.82 20.47 -10.02
C GLN A 155 6.87 20.63 -8.91
N GLN A 156 6.65 20.01 -7.76
CA GLN A 156 7.58 20.07 -6.62
C GLN A 156 8.85 19.26 -6.89
N LEU A 157 8.74 18.09 -7.54
CA LEU A 157 9.90 17.32 -7.99
C LEU A 157 10.74 18.11 -9.02
N VAL A 158 10.08 18.72 -10.02
CA VAL A 158 10.73 19.58 -11.02
C VAL A 158 11.43 20.75 -10.34
N ALA A 159 10.76 21.46 -9.42
CA ALA A 159 11.38 22.56 -8.68
C ALA A 159 12.59 22.10 -7.85
N PHE A 160 12.45 20.97 -7.16
CA PHE A 160 13.52 20.38 -6.34
C PHE A 160 14.76 20.04 -7.17
N TYR A 161 14.61 19.29 -8.26
CA TYR A 161 15.74 18.92 -9.12
C TYR A 161 16.31 20.11 -9.91
N ALA A 162 15.52 21.15 -10.19
CA ALA A 162 16.02 22.40 -10.74
C ALA A 162 16.91 23.15 -9.74
N LEU A 163 16.43 23.34 -8.50
CA LEU A 163 17.17 24.02 -7.43
C LEU A 163 18.47 23.30 -7.11
N ALA A 164 18.43 21.97 -7.05
CA ALA A 164 19.58 21.17 -6.68
C ALA A 164 20.62 21.07 -7.82
N LYS A 165 20.26 21.42 -9.06
CA LYS A 165 21.21 21.62 -10.17
C LYS A 165 21.94 22.97 -10.08
N GLU A 166 21.25 24.02 -9.63
CA GLU A 166 21.80 25.37 -9.49
C GLU A 166 22.69 25.51 -8.23
N ASN A 167 22.33 24.83 -7.14
CA ASN A 167 23.04 24.89 -5.86
C ASN A 167 23.99 23.69 -5.65
N SER A 168 25.18 23.71 -6.25
CA SER A 168 26.18 22.63 -6.06
C SER A 168 26.77 22.52 -4.65
N LYS A 169 26.57 23.55 -3.80
CA LYS A 169 27.12 23.68 -2.44
C LYS A 169 26.19 23.18 -1.33
N SER A 170 24.86 23.28 -1.47
CA SER A 170 23.84 22.86 -0.50
C SER A 170 22.80 21.96 -1.19
N LEU A 171 22.52 20.78 -0.60
CA LEU A 171 21.78 19.64 -1.18
C LEU A 171 22.09 19.32 -2.66
N SER A 172 22.98 18.36 -2.92
CA SER A 172 23.31 17.92 -4.29
C SER A 172 22.19 17.06 -4.87
N ALA A 173 21.59 17.46 -5.99
CA ALA A 173 20.49 16.71 -6.65
C ALA A 173 20.88 15.28 -7.03
N ALA A 174 22.16 15.09 -7.38
CA ALA A 174 22.67 13.87 -7.99
C ALA A 174 22.68 12.68 -7.03
N ASP A 175 22.64 12.93 -5.71
CA ASP A 175 22.77 11.90 -4.67
C ASP A 175 21.50 11.75 -3.81
N LEU A 176 20.39 12.37 -4.22
CA LEU A 176 19.13 12.44 -3.47
C LEU A 176 18.08 11.51 -4.07
N HIS A 177 17.73 10.45 -3.32
CA HIS A 177 16.79 9.41 -3.72
C HIS A 177 15.46 9.50 -2.95
N LEU A 178 14.48 10.21 -3.52
CA LEU A 178 13.14 10.39 -2.94
C LEU A 178 12.20 9.21 -3.27
N GLN A 179 12.64 7.99 -2.93
CA GLN A 179 11.93 6.75 -3.27
C GLN A 179 10.48 6.73 -2.73
N ASP A 180 10.27 7.12 -1.46
CA ASP A 180 8.92 7.19 -0.90
C ASP A 180 8.00 8.13 -1.71
N VAL A 181 8.51 9.23 -2.28
CA VAL A 181 7.69 10.14 -3.10
C VAL A 181 7.26 9.46 -4.40
N LEU A 182 8.16 8.72 -5.05
CA LEU A 182 7.86 7.96 -6.26
C LEU A 182 6.92 6.78 -5.98
N ASP A 183 7.06 6.11 -4.84
CA ASP A 183 6.13 5.07 -4.38
C ASP A 183 4.70 5.63 -4.26
N HIS A 184 4.52 6.77 -3.58
CA HIS A 184 3.21 7.39 -3.42
C HIS A 184 2.68 7.92 -4.76
N MET A 185 3.53 8.44 -5.64
CA MET A 185 3.10 8.82 -6.99
C MET A 185 2.57 7.61 -7.79
N GLY A 186 3.23 6.46 -7.67
CA GLY A 186 2.74 5.20 -8.24
C GLY A 186 1.38 4.76 -7.68
N HIS A 187 1.19 4.85 -6.35
CA HIS A 187 -0.10 4.55 -5.72
C HIS A 187 -1.22 5.51 -6.15
N LEU A 188 -0.92 6.81 -6.28
CA LEU A 188 -1.88 7.79 -6.78
C LEU A 188 -2.33 7.47 -8.21
N LEU A 189 -1.40 7.04 -9.05
CA LEU A 189 -1.71 6.59 -10.41
C LEU A 189 -2.53 5.28 -10.40
N LEU A 190 -2.22 4.36 -9.47
CA LEU A 190 -2.97 3.12 -9.29
C LEU A 190 -4.43 3.38 -8.87
N ILE A 191 -4.70 4.35 -8.00
CA ILE A 191 -6.07 4.80 -7.65
C ILE A 191 -6.89 5.10 -8.90
N LEU A 192 -6.30 5.83 -9.86
CA LEU A 192 -6.96 6.22 -11.10
C LEU A 192 -7.22 5.02 -12.01
N ILE A 193 -6.28 4.07 -12.09
CA ILE A 193 -6.45 2.81 -12.81
C ILE A 193 -7.56 1.97 -12.18
N THR A 194 -7.57 1.84 -10.85
CA THR A 194 -8.61 1.10 -10.13
C THR A 194 -10.00 1.65 -10.42
N LEU A 195 -10.16 2.98 -10.45
CA LEU A 195 -11.43 3.59 -10.82
C LEU A 195 -11.83 3.29 -12.27
N ASP A 196 -10.91 3.38 -13.23
CA ASP A 196 -11.19 2.99 -14.62
C ASP A 196 -11.66 1.53 -14.70
N GLU A 197 -10.94 0.59 -14.09
CA GLU A 197 -11.27 -0.84 -14.12
C GLU A 197 -12.61 -1.16 -13.43
N VAL A 198 -12.90 -0.52 -12.30
CA VAL A 198 -14.20 -0.68 -11.60
C VAL A 198 -15.34 -0.20 -12.49
N MET A 199 -15.22 0.99 -13.08
CA MET A 199 -16.24 1.54 -13.99
C MET A 199 -16.41 0.68 -15.25
N MET A 200 -15.30 0.18 -15.80
CA MET A 200 -15.32 -0.62 -17.03
C MET A 200 -15.85 -2.03 -16.81
N SER A 201 -15.61 -2.63 -15.64
CA SER A 201 -16.07 -3.99 -15.33
C SER A 201 -17.58 -4.08 -15.06
N HIS A 202 -18.23 -2.99 -14.65
CA HIS A 202 -19.61 -3.01 -14.18
C HIS A 202 -20.65 -2.81 -15.31
N MET A 203 -20.96 -3.87 -16.06
CA MET A 203 -21.88 -3.82 -17.22
C MET A 203 -23.29 -3.27 -16.87
N THR A 204 -23.91 -3.74 -15.78
CA THR A 204 -25.24 -3.29 -15.36
C THR A 204 -25.31 -1.78 -15.12
N LEU A 205 -24.26 -1.19 -14.54
CA LEU A 205 -24.16 0.25 -14.31
C LEU A 205 -24.17 1.01 -15.63
N ARG A 206 -23.41 0.52 -16.62
CA ARG A 206 -23.31 1.13 -17.94
C ARG A 206 -24.63 1.05 -18.71
N ASP A 207 -25.31 -0.09 -18.66
CA ASP A 207 -26.60 -0.28 -19.32
C ASP A 207 -27.70 0.61 -18.71
N HIS A 208 -27.75 0.68 -17.37
CA HIS A 208 -28.66 1.56 -16.65
C HIS A 208 -28.34 3.03 -16.92
N TRP A 209 -27.07 3.40 -16.98
CA TRP A 209 -26.61 4.74 -17.30
C TRP A 209 -27.03 5.16 -18.72
N GLN A 210 -26.82 4.31 -19.72
CA GLN A 210 -27.22 4.59 -21.09
C GLN A 210 -28.74 4.77 -21.19
N SER A 211 -29.50 3.92 -20.51
CA SER A 211 -30.97 4.02 -20.42
C SER A 211 -31.41 5.33 -19.76
N TYR A 212 -30.72 5.75 -18.69
CA TYR A 212 -30.96 7.02 -18.02
C TYR A 212 -30.68 8.22 -18.92
N GLN A 213 -29.54 8.24 -19.61
CA GLN A 213 -29.19 9.32 -20.55
C GLN A 213 -30.21 9.45 -21.69
N LEU A 214 -30.67 8.34 -22.25
CA LEU A 214 -31.72 8.33 -23.28
C LEU A 214 -33.03 8.89 -22.74
N THR A 215 -33.40 8.53 -21.51
CA THR A 215 -34.61 9.02 -20.85
C THR A 215 -34.55 10.54 -20.64
N VAL A 216 -33.46 11.04 -20.07
CA VAL A 216 -33.26 12.48 -19.85
C VAL A 216 -33.23 13.25 -21.18
N SER A 217 -32.63 12.69 -22.22
CA SER A 217 -32.61 13.31 -23.56
C SER A 217 -34.02 13.45 -24.15
N LYS A 218 -34.90 12.45 -23.97
CA LYS A 218 -36.32 12.54 -24.37
C LYS A 218 -37.07 13.62 -23.60
N VAL A 219 -36.83 13.73 -22.29
CA VAL A 219 -37.44 14.77 -21.44
C VAL A 219 -36.99 16.17 -21.85
N ILE A 220 -35.72 16.33 -22.22
CA ILE A 220 -35.21 17.61 -22.75
C ILE A 220 -35.88 17.98 -24.07
N HIS A 221 -36.02 17.00 -24.99
CA HIS A 221 -36.61 17.23 -26.30
C HIS A 221 -38.11 17.57 -26.21
N ASP A 222 -38.85 16.95 -25.30
CA ASP A 222 -40.29 17.15 -25.10
C ASP A 222 -40.61 17.84 -23.75
N SER A 223 -39.86 18.91 -23.45
CA SER A 223 -39.92 19.62 -22.15
C SER A 223 -41.32 20.15 -21.80
N VAL A 224 -42.15 20.46 -22.80
CA VAL A 224 -43.53 20.93 -22.63
C VAL A 224 -44.42 19.82 -22.07
N ARG A 225 -44.34 18.60 -22.63
CA ARG A 225 -45.13 17.45 -22.16
C ARG A 225 -44.80 17.06 -20.73
N PHE A 226 -43.52 17.13 -20.35
CA PHE A 226 -43.04 16.75 -19.02
C PHE A 226 -43.06 17.90 -18.01
N LYS A 227 -43.51 19.11 -18.39
CA LYS A 227 -43.53 20.32 -17.55
C LYS A 227 -42.17 20.59 -16.89
N ALA A 228 -41.08 20.31 -17.60
CA ALA A 228 -39.73 20.39 -17.08
C ALA A 228 -39.14 21.79 -17.29
N ASP A 229 -38.48 22.33 -16.28
CA ASP A 229 -37.79 23.63 -16.37
C ASP A 229 -36.59 23.53 -17.35
N PRO A 230 -36.59 24.31 -18.46
CA PRO A 230 -35.51 24.28 -19.45
C PRO A 230 -34.12 24.60 -18.88
N SER A 231 -34.04 25.43 -17.84
CA SER A 231 -32.77 25.81 -17.22
C SER A 231 -32.16 24.65 -16.41
N LYS A 232 -32.98 23.98 -15.59
CA LYS A 232 -32.58 22.84 -14.77
C LYS A 232 -32.25 21.62 -15.62
N THR A 233 -33.03 21.35 -16.66
CA THR A 233 -32.78 20.24 -17.60
C THR A 233 -31.49 20.42 -18.39
N LYS A 234 -31.14 21.67 -18.77
CA LYS A 234 -29.84 21.97 -19.38
C LYS A 234 -28.68 21.76 -18.41
N MET A 235 -28.82 22.16 -17.14
CA MET A 235 -27.82 21.93 -16.10
C MET A 235 -27.60 20.42 -15.86
N LEU A 236 -28.70 19.66 -15.76
CA LEU A 236 -28.66 18.20 -15.66
C LEU A 236 -27.93 17.58 -16.86
N SER A 237 -28.26 17.98 -18.09
CA SER A 237 -27.59 17.49 -19.30
C SER A 237 -26.07 17.73 -19.28
N LYS A 238 -25.63 18.91 -18.83
CA LYS A 238 -24.21 19.24 -18.70
C LYS A 238 -23.53 18.33 -17.68
N MET A 239 -24.15 18.15 -16.52
CA MET A 239 -23.65 17.29 -15.44
C MET A 239 -23.54 15.83 -15.89
N LEU A 240 -24.56 15.29 -16.58
CA LEU A 240 -24.50 13.92 -17.10
C LEU A 240 -23.40 13.74 -18.14
N ARG A 241 -23.16 14.76 -18.97
CA ARG A 241 -22.04 14.74 -19.91
C ARG A 241 -20.69 14.73 -19.19
N GLU A 242 -20.56 15.49 -18.11
CA GLU A 242 -19.35 15.51 -17.29
C GLU A 242 -19.10 14.14 -16.62
N ILE A 243 -20.11 13.55 -15.98
CA ILE A 243 -20.03 12.19 -15.42
C ILE A 243 -19.61 11.17 -16.48
N ASN A 244 -20.24 11.23 -17.65
CA ASN A 244 -19.91 10.31 -18.73
C ASN A 244 -18.45 10.45 -19.19
N ASN A 245 -18.02 11.69 -19.43
CA ASN A 245 -16.70 11.97 -20.00
C ASN A 245 -15.56 11.74 -19.01
N VAL A 246 -15.78 12.05 -17.73
CA VAL A 246 -14.75 11.92 -16.69
C VAL A 246 -14.70 10.50 -16.15
N LEU A 247 -15.85 9.89 -15.81
CA LEU A 247 -15.88 8.63 -15.07
C LEU A 247 -16.16 7.40 -15.96
N LEU A 248 -17.21 7.46 -16.78
CA LEU A 248 -17.78 6.25 -17.41
C LEU A 248 -17.18 5.88 -18.77
N ASN A 249 -16.24 6.68 -19.28
CA ASN A 249 -15.52 6.38 -20.51
C ASN A 249 -14.26 5.51 -20.30
N GLY A 250 -13.85 5.26 -19.05
CA GLY A 250 -12.62 4.48 -18.77
C GLY A 250 -11.35 5.22 -19.18
N THR A 251 -11.35 6.55 -19.02
CA THR A 251 -10.26 7.44 -19.43
C THR A 251 -9.71 8.27 -18.27
N ILE A 252 -9.97 7.89 -17.02
CA ILE A 252 -9.53 8.62 -15.83
C ILE A 252 -8.00 8.65 -15.78
N PHE A 253 -7.33 7.50 -15.92
CA PHE A 253 -5.87 7.43 -15.96
C PHE A 253 -5.31 8.12 -17.20
N GLN A 254 -5.91 7.91 -18.37
CA GLN A 254 -5.46 8.56 -19.62
C GLN A 254 -5.51 10.09 -19.54
N SER A 255 -6.55 10.64 -18.90
CA SER A 255 -6.68 12.09 -18.69
C SER A 255 -5.60 12.62 -17.74
N ALA A 256 -5.16 11.81 -16.77
CA ALA A 256 -4.06 12.14 -15.88
C ALA A 256 -2.73 12.31 -16.64
N LEU A 257 -2.49 11.47 -17.65
CA LEU A 257 -1.31 11.56 -18.51
C LEU A 257 -1.27 12.85 -19.35
N GLN A 258 -2.45 13.44 -19.62
CA GLN A 258 -2.62 14.62 -20.46
C GLN A 258 -2.77 15.92 -19.65
N LEU A 259 -2.57 15.86 -18.33
CA LEU A 259 -2.58 17.06 -17.50
C LEU A 259 -1.51 18.05 -17.99
N PRO A 260 -1.69 19.36 -17.76
CA PRO A 260 -0.82 20.40 -18.30
C PRO A 260 0.53 20.48 -17.56
N PHE A 261 1.27 19.37 -17.51
CA PHE A 261 2.68 19.32 -17.12
C PHE A 261 3.51 20.21 -18.07
N GLU A 262 3.08 20.30 -19.34
CA GLU A 262 3.72 21.02 -20.47
C GLU A 262 3.68 22.56 -20.43
N LYS A 263 2.83 23.19 -19.61
CA LYS A 263 3.00 24.65 -19.36
C LYS A 263 4.37 24.97 -18.75
N SER A 264 5.12 23.94 -18.35
CA SER A 264 6.55 23.99 -18.11
C SER A 264 7.31 23.20 -19.19
N GLY A 265 7.83 23.86 -20.22
CA GLY A 265 8.96 23.33 -21.02
C GLY A 265 10.23 23.05 -20.18
N THR A 266 10.10 23.03 -18.86
CA THR A 266 11.08 22.82 -17.80
C THR A 266 11.19 21.34 -17.44
N VAL A 267 10.10 20.55 -17.43
CA VAL A 267 10.16 19.12 -17.03
C VAL A 267 11.11 18.34 -17.93
N LEU A 268 10.94 18.48 -19.25
CA LEU A 268 11.80 17.83 -20.26
C LEU A 268 13.26 18.32 -20.21
N LYS A 269 13.54 19.47 -19.60
CA LYS A 269 14.90 20.05 -19.49
C LYS A 269 15.64 19.58 -18.24
N ILE A 270 14.96 18.93 -17.29
CA ILE A 270 15.58 18.44 -16.05
C ILE A 270 15.91 16.97 -16.21
N SER A 271 17.10 16.68 -16.74
CA SER A 271 17.60 15.30 -16.89
C SER A 271 17.68 14.56 -15.55
N GLY A 272 17.99 15.26 -14.45
CA GLY A 272 18.13 14.64 -13.12
C GLY A 272 16.86 13.95 -12.61
N LEU A 273 15.68 14.51 -12.87
CA LEU A 273 14.41 13.88 -12.50
C LEU A 273 14.13 12.65 -13.36
N ALA A 274 14.41 12.73 -14.67
CA ALA A 274 14.24 11.60 -15.58
C ALA A 274 15.18 10.44 -15.20
N GLU A 275 16.44 10.73 -14.90
CA GLU A 275 17.45 9.76 -14.46
C GLU A 275 17.04 9.10 -13.13
N GLU A 276 16.54 9.88 -12.16
CA GLU A 276 16.08 9.31 -10.89
C GLU A 276 14.87 8.40 -11.07
N MET A 277 13.87 8.82 -11.84
CA MET A 277 12.70 7.99 -12.11
C MET A 277 13.08 6.70 -12.85
N ASP A 278 13.96 6.76 -13.85
CA ASP A 278 14.45 5.57 -14.56
C ASP A 278 15.21 4.63 -13.60
N LYS A 279 16.09 5.18 -12.75
CA LYS A 279 16.81 4.41 -11.72
C LYS A 279 15.85 3.71 -10.76
N TYR A 280 14.87 4.43 -10.23
CA TYR A 280 13.85 3.88 -9.33
C TYR A 280 13.06 2.77 -10.04
N ILE A 281 12.55 3.01 -11.25
CA ILE A 281 11.74 2.04 -12.01
C ILE A 281 12.52 0.75 -12.24
N ARG A 282 13.81 0.84 -12.63
CA ARG A 282 14.66 -0.35 -12.84
C ARG A 282 14.90 -1.12 -11.55
N ASN A 283 15.19 -0.42 -10.45
CA ASN A 283 15.40 -1.05 -9.15
C ASN A 283 14.13 -1.75 -8.66
N ALA A 284 12.97 -1.07 -8.77
CA ALA A 284 11.68 -1.63 -8.40
C ALA A 284 11.34 -2.88 -9.24
N LEU A 285 11.66 -2.86 -10.55
CA LEU A 285 11.45 -4.02 -11.43
C LEU A 285 12.28 -5.24 -11.02
N ILE A 286 13.56 -5.02 -10.66
CA ILE A 286 14.45 -6.09 -10.15
C ILE A 286 13.93 -6.63 -8.81
N GLU A 287 13.51 -5.73 -7.91
CA GLU A 287 12.98 -6.11 -6.61
C GLU A 287 11.70 -6.93 -6.74
N ILE A 288 10.79 -6.53 -7.63
CA ILE A 288 9.57 -7.28 -7.94
C ILE A 288 9.90 -8.67 -8.47
N ASP A 289 10.83 -8.79 -9.43
CA ASP A 289 11.19 -10.10 -10.02
C ASP A 289 11.76 -11.06 -8.97
N ASN A 290 12.55 -10.53 -8.02
CA ASN A 290 13.11 -11.31 -6.91
C ASN A 290 12.06 -11.72 -5.86
N LYS A 291 10.96 -10.96 -5.74
CA LYS A 291 9.96 -11.13 -4.68
C LYS A 291 8.67 -11.84 -5.09
N ILE A 292 8.48 -12.18 -6.37
CA ILE A 292 7.24 -12.80 -6.91
C ILE A 292 6.70 -13.94 -6.04
N MET A 293 7.60 -14.82 -5.56
CA MET A 293 7.25 -16.03 -4.81
C MET A 293 7.24 -15.83 -3.28
N THR A 294 7.92 -14.80 -2.78
CA THR A 294 8.19 -14.63 -1.35
C THR A 294 7.29 -13.58 -0.71
N ASP A 295 6.96 -12.52 -1.46
CA ASP A 295 6.18 -11.39 -0.99
C ASP A 295 4.78 -11.37 -1.66
N PRO A 296 3.70 -11.58 -0.88
CA PRO A 296 2.36 -11.53 -1.43
C PRO A 296 1.93 -10.10 -1.86
N GLU A 297 2.53 -9.05 -1.31
CA GLU A 297 2.18 -7.65 -1.64
C GLU A 297 2.79 -7.18 -2.97
N VAL A 298 3.66 -8.00 -3.57
CA VAL A 298 4.36 -7.72 -4.84
C VAL A 298 3.42 -7.38 -6.01
N ASN A 299 2.18 -7.89 -5.99
CA ASN A 299 1.21 -7.65 -7.06
C ASN A 299 0.76 -6.19 -7.11
N THR A 300 0.52 -5.57 -5.95
CA THR A 300 0.12 -4.15 -5.86
C THR A 300 1.28 -3.26 -6.25
N SER A 301 2.49 -3.56 -5.76
CA SER A 301 3.72 -2.87 -6.18
C SER A 301 3.94 -2.98 -7.69
N TRP A 302 3.68 -4.15 -8.28
CA TRP A 302 3.79 -4.36 -9.72
C TRP A 302 2.83 -3.47 -10.53
N ALA A 303 1.56 -3.39 -10.13
CA ALA A 303 0.59 -2.50 -10.78
C ALA A 303 0.99 -1.02 -10.65
N SER A 304 1.42 -0.60 -9.46
CA SER A 304 1.93 0.75 -9.17
C SER A 304 3.14 1.10 -10.05
N VAL A 305 4.12 0.20 -10.17
CA VAL A 305 5.32 0.40 -10.99
C VAL A 305 4.99 0.43 -12.49
N CYS A 306 4.02 -0.37 -12.95
CA CYS A 306 3.52 -0.26 -14.33
C CYS A 306 2.87 1.09 -14.63
N ALA A 307 2.09 1.60 -13.68
CA ALA A 307 1.45 2.91 -13.77
C ALA A 307 2.51 4.02 -13.84
N LEU A 308 3.49 3.97 -12.93
CA LEU A 308 4.59 4.93 -12.87
C LEU A 308 5.48 4.88 -14.12
N TYR A 309 5.80 3.69 -14.63
CA TYR A 309 6.55 3.54 -15.87
C TYR A 309 5.80 4.14 -17.06
N THR A 310 4.51 3.86 -17.18
CA THR A 310 3.68 4.42 -18.25
C THR A 310 3.62 5.95 -18.17
N PHE A 311 3.52 6.49 -16.95
CA PHE A 311 3.58 7.92 -16.69
C PHE A 311 4.94 8.51 -17.06
N TYR A 312 6.04 7.87 -16.68
CA TYR A 312 7.41 8.25 -17.04
C TYR A 312 7.59 8.36 -18.56
N VAL A 313 7.13 7.36 -19.33
CA VAL A 313 7.24 7.39 -20.80
C VAL A 313 6.44 8.54 -21.40
N HIS A 314 5.26 8.85 -20.87
CA HIS A 314 4.47 10.00 -21.32
C HIS A 314 5.14 11.33 -20.96
N LEU A 315 5.70 11.44 -19.75
CA LEU A 315 6.30 12.67 -19.25
C LEU A 315 7.58 13.06 -19.99
N PHE A 316 8.41 12.07 -20.35
CA PHE A 316 9.72 12.30 -20.98
C PHE A 316 9.81 11.92 -22.46
N GLY A 317 8.75 11.33 -23.02
CA GLY A 317 8.62 11.02 -24.45
C GLY A 317 9.57 9.94 -24.98
N SER A 318 10.37 9.30 -24.12
CA SER A 318 11.28 8.24 -24.53
C SER A 318 11.42 7.16 -23.46
N SER A 319 11.65 5.93 -23.92
CA SER A 319 11.94 4.78 -23.07
C SER A 319 12.97 3.87 -23.73
N ASP A 320 13.80 3.26 -22.90
CA ASP A 320 14.65 2.15 -23.30
C ASP A 320 13.79 0.95 -23.76
N LYS A 321 14.07 0.44 -24.96
CA LYS A 321 13.38 -0.73 -25.54
C LYS A 321 13.64 -2.00 -24.73
N LYS A 322 14.80 -2.12 -24.08
CA LYS A 322 15.13 -3.26 -23.21
C LYS A 322 14.26 -3.24 -21.96
N LEU A 323 14.09 -2.06 -21.36
CA LEU A 323 13.23 -1.89 -20.19
C LEU A 323 11.78 -2.29 -20.50
N PHE A 324 11.21 -1.80 -21.61
CA PHE A 324 9.86 -2.20 -22.03
C PHE A 324 9.72 -3.73 -22.17
N LYS A 325 10.71 -4.40 -22.77
CA LYS A 325 10.70 -5.86 -22.90
C LYS A 325 10.75 -6.56 -21.53
N GLN A 326 11.48 -6.02 -20.54
CA GLN A 326 11.49 -6.59 -19.20
C GLN A 326 10.11 -6.51 -18.54
N PHE A 327 9.39 -5.38 -18.68
CA PHE A 327 8.01 -5.25 -18.22
C PHE A 327 7.08 -6.27 -18.90
N TRP A 328 7.24 -6.47 -20.21
CA TRP A 328 6.46 -7.44 -20.96
C TRP A 328 6.72 -8.89 -20.53
N GLU A 329 7.99 -9.26 -20.30
CA GLU A 329 8.34 -10.59 -19.81
C GLU A 329 7.82 -10.84 -18.39
N LEU A 330 7.88 -9.83 -17.52
CA LEU A 330 7.34 -9.92 -16.16
C LEU A 330 5.82 -10.10 -16.14
N SER A 331 5.12 -9.55 -17.13
CA SER A 331 3.67 -9.76 -17.34
C SER A 331 3.30 -11.23 -17.60
N LYS A 332 4.26 -12.08 -18.02
CA LYS A 332 4.04 -13.54 -18.13
C LYS A 332 4.13 -14.24 -16.78
N LYS A 333 4.98 -13.73 -15.86
CA LYS A 333 5.18 -14.29 -14.53
C LYS A 333 4.07 -13.87 -13.55
N ILE A 334 3.58 -12.63 -13.70
CA ILE A 334 2.44 -12.09 -12.94
C ILE A 334 1.29 -11.84 -13.93
N PRO A 335 0.45 -12.86 -14.20
CA PRO A 335 -0.48 -12.84 -15.33
C PRO A 335 -1.70 -11.93 -15.13
N SER A 336 -1.95 -11.51 -13.89
CA SER A 336 -3.05 -10.62 -13.49
C SER A 336 -2.82 -10.07 -12.08
N VAL A 337 -3.45 -8.94 -11.78
CA VAL A 337 -3.52 -8.36 -10.44
C VAL A 337 -4.98 -8.14 -10.08
N THR A 338 -5.42 -8.65 -8.93
CA THR A 338 -6.72 -8.26 -8.36
C THR A 338 -6.57 -6.89 -7.72
N LEU A 339 -7.30 -5.89 -8.22
CA LEU A 339 -7.25 -4.53 -7.67
C LEU A 339 -8.17 -4.39 -6.45
N HIS A 340 -9.43 -4.82 -6.57
CA HIS A 340 -10.38 -4.84 -5.48
C HIS A 340 -11.50 -5.85 -5.80
N GLY A 341 -11.96 -6.63 -4.82
CA GLY A 341 -13.03 -7.60 -5.00
C GLY A 341 -12.77 -8.57 -6.16
N ASN A 342 -13.65 -8.55 -7.17
CA ASN A 342 -13.53 -9.33 -8.41
C ASN A 342 -12.90 -8.56 -9.59
N VAL A 343 -12.50 -7.31 -9.40
CA VAL A 343 -11.91 -6.47 -10.45
C VAL A 343 -10.47 -6.89 -10.70
N ILE A 344 -10.21 -7.36 -11.92
CA ILE A 344 -8.90 -7.82 -12.37
C ILE A 344 -8.31 -6.82 -13.33
N TRP A 345 -7.02 -6.55 -13.16
CA TRP A 345 -6.20 -5.77 -14.06
C TRP A 345 -5.12 -6.63 -14.73
N TYR A 346 -4.90 -6.37 -16.02
CA TYR A 346 -3.97 -7.10 -16.86
C TYR A 346 -2.80 -6.21 -17.28
N PRO A 347 -1.56 -6.51 -16.81
CA PRO A 347 -0.40 -5.67 -17.12
C PRO A 347 -0.12 -5.55 -18.62
N ASP A 348 -0.24 -6.67 -19.36
CA ASP A 348 -0.01 -6.72 -20.81
C ASP A 348 -1.00 -5.88 -21.61
N GLN A 349 -2.27 -5.89 -21.20
CA GLN A 349 -3.33 -5.11 -21.85
C GLN A 349 -3.13 -3.63 -21.56
N PHE A 350 -2.85 -3.28 -20.31
CA PHE A 350 -2.57 -1.92 -19.89
C PHE A 350 -1.38 -1.31 -20.64
N LEU A 351 -0.24 -2.02 -20.69
CA LEU A 351 0.94 -1.58 -21.44
C LEU A 351 0.64 -1.46 -22.94
N SER A 352 -0.16 -2.36 -23.50
CA SER A 352 -0.56 -2.30 -24.92
C SER A 352 -1.43 -1.11 -25.24
N GLN A 353 -2.34 -0.75 -24.32
CA GLN A 353 -3.27 0.36 -24.45
C GLN A 353 -2.55 1.71 -24.33
N HIS A 354 -1.82 1.92 -23.24
CA HIS A 354 -1.22 3.23 -22.95
C HIS A 354 0.15 3.44 -23.61
N LEU A 355 0.90 2.37 -23.93
CA LEU A 355 2.19 2.46 -24.64
C LEU A 355 2.10 1.83 -26.03
N SER A 356 0.99 2.10 -26.74
CA SER A 356 0.68 1.49 -28.05
C SER A 356 1.78 1.69 -29.11
N HIS A 357 2.52 2.80 -29.05
CA HIS A 357 3.64 3.10 -29.94
C HIS A 357 4.86 2.19 -29.71
N LEU A 358 5.09 1.73 -28.47
CA LEU A 358 6.12 0.75 -28.14
C LEU A 358 5.64 -0.67 -28.39
N SER A 359 4.42 -1.00 -27.94
CA SER A 359 3.87 -2.36 -28.05
C SER A 359 3.78 -2.80 -29.52
N LYS A 360 3.22 -1.97 -30.41
CA LYS A 360 3.13 -2.28 -31.85
C LYS A 360 4.49 -2.47 -32.54
N LYS A 361 5.56 -1.89 -31.98
CA LYS A 361 6.91 -1.94 -32.56
C LYS A 361 7.76 -3.08 -31.99
N LEU A 362 7.57 -3.42 -30.73
CA LEU A 362 8.45 -4.31 -29.96
C LEU A 362 7.83 -5.67 -29.63
N VAL A 363 6.50 -5.78 -29.70
CA VAL A 363 5.74 -6.98 -29.36
C VAL A 363 5.08 -7.51 -30.63
N ASP A 364 5.45 -8.71 -31.04
CA ASP A 364 4.80 -9.41 -32.14
C ASP A 364 3.56 -10.18 -31.65
N LYS A 365 2.75 -10.64 -32.60
CA LYS A 365 1.54 -11.42 -32.29
C LYS A 365 1.87 -12.66 -31.44
N LYS A 366 3.01 -13.30 -31.69
CA LYS A 366 3.49 -14.47 -30.94
C LYS A 366 3.75 -14.13 -29.47
N ALA A 367 4.37 -12.98 -29.18
CA ALA A 367 4.59 -12.53 -27.81
C ALA A 367 3.29 -12.17 -27.08
N GLN A 368 2.28 -11.66 -27.79
CA GLN A 368 0.93 -11.45 -27.23
C GLN A 368 0.25 -12.78 -26.88
N GLU A 369 0.23 -13.72 -27.83
CA GLU A 369 -0.32 -15.07 -27.63
C GLU A 369 0.39 -15.81 -26.49
N ALA A 370 1.70 -15.58 -26.31
CA ALA A 370 2.46 -16.17 -25.21
C ALA A 370 2.01 -15.71 -23.83
N VAL A 371 1.62 -14.43 -23.65
CA VAL A 371 1.11 -13.94 -22.36
C VAL A 371 -0.26 -14.54 -22.05
N VAL A 372 -1.15 -14.60 -23.04
CA VAL A 372 -2.47 -15.24 -22.89
C VAL A 372 -2.31 -16.73 -22.57
N SER A 373 -1.38 -17.41 -23.23
CA SER A 373 -1.07 -18.82 -22.96
C SER A 373 -0.49 -19.01 -21.55
N ALA A 374 0.38 -18.11 -21.10
CA ALA A 374 0.91 -18.15 -19.73
C ALA A 374 -0.20 -18.02 -18.68
N ARG A 375 -1.20 -17.16 -18.93
CA ARG A 375 -2.38 -17.01 -18.05
C ARG A 375 -3.24 -18.28 -18.00
N LEU A 376 -3.50 -18.92 -19.14
CA LEU A 376 -4.21 -20.21 -19.19
C LEU A 376 -3.45 -21.32 -18.48
N ASN A 377 -2.13 -21.39 -18.72
CA ASN A 377 -1.25 -22.35 -18.05
C ASN A 377 -1.22 -22.12 -16.53
N TYR A 378 -1.25 -20.87 -16.07
CA TYR A 378 -1.32 -20.54 -14.65
C TYR A 378 -2.60 -21.10 -14.01
N ILE A 379 -3.77 -20.94 -14.65
CA ILE A 379 -5.04 -21.49 -14.15
C ILE A 379 -4.95 -23.02 -14.04
N GLN A 380 -4.49 -23.69 -15.10
CA GLN A 380 -4.40 -25.15 -15.14
C GLN A 380 -3.40 -25.71 -14.10
N LEU A 381 -2.22 -25.09 -14.00
CA LEU A 381 -1.17 -25.51 -13.08
C LEU A 381 -1.57 -25.23 -11.62
N SER A 382 -2.18 -24.09 -11.35
CA SER A 382 -2.65 -23.73 -10.00
C SER A 382 -3.80 -24.63 -9.56
N GLY A 383 -4.77 -24.89 -10.46
CA GLY A 383 -5.88 -25.78 -10.18
C GLY A 383 -5.44 -27.23 -9.89
N SER A 384 -4.48 -27.75 -10.66
CA SER A 384 -3.95 -29.11 -10.45
C SER A 384 -3.05 -29.25 -9.22
N ASN A 385 -2.27 -28.22 -8.89
CA ASN A 385 -1.43 -28.22 -7.69
C ASN A 385 -2.15 -27.77 -6.41
N LEU A 386 -3.41 -27.33 -6.50
CA LEU A 386 -4.16 -26.83 -5.35
C LEU A 386 -4.19 -27.80 -4.16
N PRO A 387 -4.38 -29.12 -4.32
CA PRO A 387 -4.30 -30.06 -3.21
C PRO A 387 -2.93 -30.05 -2.50
N LYS A 388 -1.84 -29.91 -3.26
CA LYS A 388 -0.49 -29.79 -2.70
C LYS A 388 -0.32 -28.47 -1.95
N PHE A 389 -0.83 -27.36 -2.52
CA PHE A 389 -0.82 -26.07 -1.83
C PHE A 389 -1.58 -26.12 -0.52
N VAL A 390 -2.76 -26.73 -0.48
CA VAL A 390 -3.53 -26.94 0.75
C VAL A 390 -2.70 -27.70 1.78
N THR A 391 -2.10 -28.84 1.42
CA THR A 391 -1.26 -29.60 2.35
C THR A 391 -0.08 -28.79 2.88
N THR A 392 0.62 -28.06 2.01
CA THR A 392 1.76 -27.21 2.39
C THR A 392 1.33 -26.07 3.32
N PHE A 393 0.25 -25.36 2.99
CA PHE A 393 -0.27 -24.28 3.82
C PHE A 393 -0.82 -24.80 5.15
N SER A 394 -1.49 -25.95 5.18
CA SER A 394 -1.91 -26.60 6.42
C SER A 394 -0.71 -26.85 7.34
N PHE A 395 0.36 -27.45 6.81
CA PHE A 395 1.57 -27.69 7.61
C PHE A 395 2.19 -26.38 8.13
N GLN A 396 2.33 -25.37 7.27
CA GLN A 396 2.88 -24.06 7.66
C GLN A 396 2.01 -23.38 8.74
N VAL A 397 0.69 -23.34 8.55
CA VAL A 397 -0.27 -22.74 9.49
C VAL A 397 -0.23 -23.48 10.82
N PHE A 398 -0.33 -24.81 10.84
CA PHE A 398 -0.30 -25.56 12.11
C PHE A 398 1.06 -25.46 12.81
N SER A 399 2.18 -25.48 12.08
CA SER A 399 3.50 -25.25 12.67
C SER A 399 3.59 -23.85 13.28
N TRP A 400 3.10 -22.83 12.58
CA TRP A 400 3.07 -21.46 13.07
C TRP A 400 2.18 -21.31 14.30
N ILE A 401 1.01 -21.96 14.34
CA ILE A 401 0.13 -21.98 15.52
C ILE A 401 0.86 -22.59 16.72
N ILE A 402 1.52 -23.73 16.56
CA ILE A 402 2.29 -24.38 17.65
C ILE A 402 3.39 -23.44 18.16
N GLN A 403 4.07 -22.72 17.27
CA GLN A 403 5.08 -21.73 17.63
C GLN A 403 4.49 -20.52 18.35
N MET A 404 3.33 -20.02 17.91
CA MET A 404 2.58 -18.97 18.59
C MET A 404 2.19 -19.41 20.00
N GLU A 405 1.53 -20.56 20.14
CA GLU A 405 1.09 -21.11 21.43
C GLU A 405 2.28 -21.31 22.40
N SER A 406 3.40 -21.86 21.93
CA SER A 406 4.58 -22.07 22.77
C SER A 406 5.32 -20.79 23.15
N THR A 407 5.37 -19.81 22.24
CA THR A 407 6.10 -18.54 22.46
C THR A 407 5.30 -17.58 23.33
N LEU A 408 3.98 -17.56 23.21
CA LEU A 408 3.10 -16.64 23.94
C LEU A 408 2.74 -17.11 25.36
N LYS A 409 2.89 -18.41 25.66
CA LYS A 409 2.79 -18.95 27.03
C LYS A 409 3.93 -18.52 27.96
N LYS A 410 5.06 -18.04 27.41
CA LYS A 410 6.19 -17.58 28.21
C LYS A 410 5.87 -16.25 28.88
N ASP A 411 6.18 -16.18 30.17
CA ASP A 411 6.01 -14.98 30.99
C ASP A 411 6.76 -13.78 30.39
N LEU A 412 6.16 -12.60 30.53
CA LEU A 412 6.63 -11.35 29.96
C LEU A 412 7.61 -10.57 30.86
N SER A 413 7.76 -10.98 32.12
CA SER A 413 8.54 -10.33 33.17
C SER A 413 10.07 -10.29 32.93
N HIS A 414 10.62 -11.18 32.08
CA HIS A 414 12.08 -11.30 31.89
C HIS A 414 12.51 -11.52 30.42
N PHE A 415 12.08 -10.68 29.48
CA PHE A 415 12.50 -10.86 28.08
C PHE A 415 13.98 -10.64 27.81
N LYS A 416 14.54 -11.56 27.03
CA LYS A 416 15.77 -11.32 26.28
C LYS A 416 15.47 -10.63 24.94
N PHE A 417 16.43 -9.85 24.45
CA PHE A 417 16.31 -9.11 23.18
C PHE A 417 15.94 -10.01 21.99
N ASP A 418 16.43 -11.26 21.98
CA ASP A 418 16.16 -12.24 20.93
C ASP A 418 14.73 -12.78 20.94
N GLU A 419 14.11 -12.89 22.12
CA GLU A 419 12.73 -13.39 22.24
C GLU A 419 11.72 -12.38 21.69
N ILE A 420 11.96 -11.08 21.88
CA ILE A 420 11.15 -10.01 21.27
C ILE A 420 11.29 -10.05 19.74
N LYS A 421 12.49 -10.35 19.21
CA LYS A 421 12.71 -10.55 17.77
C LYS A 421 11.84 -11.69 17.23
N ILE A 422 11.86 -12.81 17.94
CA ILE A 422 11.11 -14.01 17.55
C ILE A 422 9.62 -13.70 17.52
N ARG A 423 9.08 -13.03 18.55
CA ARG A 423 7.68 -12.60 18.57
C ARG A 423 7.32 -11.65 17.42
N CYS A 424 8.15 -10.63 17.18
CA CYS A 424 7.97 -9.73 16.04
C CYS A 424 7.88 -10.50 14.71
N ASN A 425 8.80 -11.45 14.49
CA ASN A 425 8.81 -12.26 13.29
C ASN A 425 7.57 -13.16 13.19
N LEU A 426 7.19 -13.84 14.28
CA LEU A 426 6.00 -14.70 14.31
C LEU A 426 4.71 -13.92 14.01
N TYR A 427 4.58 -12.69 14.52
CA TYR A 427 3.42 -11.84 14.24
C TYR A 427 3.37 -11.37 12.80
N LEU A 428 4.52 -11.08 12.18
CA LEU A 428 4.54 -10.72 10.76
C LEU A 428 4.35 -11.95 9.87
N GLU A 429 4.85 -13.12 10.29
CA GLU A 429 4.73 -14.38 9.57
C GLU A 429 3.28 -14.83 9.42
N GLY A 430 2.45 -14.77 10.46
CA GLY A 430 1.04 -15.14 10.36
C GLY A 430 0.26 -14.27 9.38
N VAL A 431 0.54 -12.96 9.36
CA VAL A 431 -0.01 -12.03 8.36
C VAL A 431 0.50 -12.38 6.96
N GLN A 432 1.79 -12.68 6.79
CA GLN A 432 2.36 -13.08 5.50
C GLN A 432 1.78 -14.39 4.98
N LEU A 433 1.59 -15.40 5.84
CA LEU A 433 0.93 -16.66 5.49
C LEU A 433 -0.50 -16.40 5.00
N SER A 434 -1.25 -15.56 5.72
CA SER A 434 -2.61 -15.17 5.35
C SER A 434 -2.65 -14.45 4.00
N LEU A 435 -1.76 -13.48 3.77
CA LEU A 435 -1.67 -12.75 2.50
C LEU A 435 -1.31 -13.67 1.32
N LYS A 436 -0.43 -14.66 1.52
CA LYS A 436 -0.08 -15.66 0.48
C LYS A 436 -1.29 -16.51 0.10
N MET A 437 -2.03 -17.01 1.09
CA MET A 437 -3.26 -17.78 0.86
C MET A 437 -4.34 -16.91 0.20
N HIS A 438 -4.54 -15.68 0.69
CA HIS A 438 -5.50 -14.72 0.14
C HIS A 438 -5.18 -14.35 -1.32
N LYS A 439 -3.90 -14.14 -1.65
CA LYS A 439 -3.45 -13.89 -3.04
C LYS A 439 -3.78 -15.08 -3.95
N LEU A 440 -3.49 -16.31 -3.51
CA LEU A 440 -3.81 -17.51 -4.28
C LEU A 440 -5.32 -17.65 -4.48
N LEU A 441 -6.10 -17.45 -3.42
CA LEU A 441 -7.56 -17.49 -3.42
C LEU A 441 -8.14 -16.50 -4.45
N THR A 442 -7.84 -15.21 -4.29
CA THR A 442 -8.38 -14.14 -5.14
C THR A 442 -7.90 -14.26 -6.59
N SER A 443 -6.62 -14.56 -6.81
CA SER A 443 -6.08 -14.69 -8.17
C SER A 443 -6.73 -15.87 -8.90
N LEU A 444 -6.89 -17.02 -8.25
CA LEU A 444 -7.48 -18.20 -8.88
C LEU A 444 -8.98 -18.02 -9.15
N THR A 445 -9.76 -17.57 -8.15
CA THR A 445 -11.21 -17.38 -8.33
C THR A 445 -11.52 -16.30 -9.37
N ASN A 446 -10.85 -15.15 -9.29
CA ASN A 446 -11.09 -14.06 -10.23
C ASN A 446 -10.69 -14.47 -11.66
N LEU A 447 -9.53 -15.12 -11.86
CA LEU A 447 -9.12 -15.58 -13.19
C LEU A 447 -10.06 -16.62 -13.80
N HIS A 448 -10.58 -17.56 -13.00
CA HIS A 448 -11.61 -18.48 -13.47
C HIS A 448 -12.86 -17.75 -13.94
N GLY A 449 -13.31 -16.75 -13.17
CA GLY A 449 -14.44 -15.88 -13.53
C GLY A 449 -14.20 -15.10 -14.82
N SER A 450 -13.11 -14.33 -14.91
CA SER A 450 -12.87 -13.44 -16.06
C SER A 450 -12.54 -14.18 -17.35
N MET A 451 -11.90 -15.36 -17.27
CA MET A 451 -11.58 -16.18 -18.45
C MET A 451 -12.70 -17.17 -18.80
N ALA A 452 -13.81 -17.14 -18.07
CA ALA A 452 -14.94 -18.08 -18.20
C ALA A 452 -14.46 -19.55 -18.26
N LYS A 453 -13.52 -19.91 -17.37
CA LYS A 453 -12.98 -21.27 -17.28
C LYS A 453 -13.62 -22.00 -16.09
N PRO A 454 -14.21 -23.19 -16.30
CA PRO A 454 -14.84 -23.91 -15.20
C PRO A 454 -13.83 -24.34 -14.15
N MET A 455 -14.25 -24.37 -12.90
CA MET A 455 -13.51 -24.98 -11.80
C MET A 455 -13.97 -26.43 -11.59
N THR A 456 -13.04 -27.30 -11.22
CA THR A 456 -13.40 -28.67 -10.82
C THR A 456 -13.94 -28.69 -9.39
N LYS A 457 -14.79 -29.68 -9.04
CA LYS A 457 -15.30 -29.85 -7.66
C LYS A 457 -14.15 -29.99 -6.64
N SER A 458 -13.08 -30.70 -6.99
CA SER A 458 -11.90 -30.82 -6.13
C SER A 458 -11.19 -29.48 -5.94
N SER A 459 -11.12 -28.64 -6.96
CA SER A 459 -10.58 -27.29 -6.84
C SER A 459 -11.41 -26.42 -5.89
N VAL A 460 -12.74 -26.48 -5.98
CA VAL A 460 -13.66 -25.76 -5.08
C VAL A 460 -13.46 -26.18 -3.62
N ILE A 461 -13.37 -27.48 -3.35
CA ILE A 461 -13.08 -28.01 -2.01
C ILE A 461 -11.71 -27.52 -1.51
N GLY A 462 -10.69 -27.55 -2.37
CA GLY A 462 -9.35 -27.07 -2.03
C GLY A 462 -9.34 -25.57 -1.69
N LEU A 463 -10.08 -24.75 -2.43
CA LEU A 463 -10.21 -23.32 -2.13
C LEU A 463 -10.89 -23.08 -0.78
N CYS A 464 -11.98 -23.78 -0.49
CA CYS A 464 -12.70 -23.61 0.78
C CYS A 464 -11.84 -24.02 1.98
N ARG A 465 -11.01 -25.06 1.84
CA ARG A 465 -10.01 -25.42 2.85
C ARG A 465 -8.97 -24.32 3.07
N LEU A 466 -8.52 -23.62 2.02
CA LEU A 466 -7.64 -22.46 2.19
C LEU A 466 -8.36 -21.32 2.93
N VAL A 467 -9.65 -21.10 2.68
CA VAL A 467 -10.46 -20.11 3.42
C VAL A 467 -10.52 -20.48 4.91
N GLU A 468 -10.76 -21.74 5.23
CA GLU A 468 -10.74 -22.23 6.62
C GLU A 468 -9.37 -22.00 7.29
N LEU A 469 -8.27 -22.28 6.59
CA LEU A 469 -6.92 -22.01 7.11
C LEU A 469 -6.68 -20.51 7.36
N VAL A 470 -7.10 -19.63 6.44
CA VAL A 470 -7.02 -18.17 6.61
C VAL A 470 -7.81 -17.72 7.85
N LYS A 471 -9.01 -18.28 8.07
CA LYS A 471 -9.81 -17.99 9.27
C LYS A 471 -9.20 -18.58 10.54
N THR A 472 -8.52 -19.72 10.45
CA THR A 472 -7.79 -20.33 11.57
C THR A 472 -6.63 -19.44 12.02
N VAL A 473 -5.92 -18.83 11.08
CA VAL A 473 -4.89 -17.82 11.40
C VAL A 473 -5.52 -16.64 12.14
N ARG A 474 -6.61 -16.04 11.61
CA ARG A 474 -7.33 -14.94 12.28
C ARG A 474 -7.73 -15.30 13.70
N GLU A 475 -8.32 -16.48 13.88
CA GLU A 475 -8.78 -16.98 15.18
C GLU A 475 -7.63 -17.11 16.19
N THR A 476 -6.45 -17.54 15.73
CA THR A 476 -5.25 -17.63 16.57
C THR A 476 -4.81 -16.25 17.07
N TYR A 477 -4.88 -15.20 16.25
CA TYR A 477 -4.60 -13.82 16.71
C TYR A 477 -5.65 -13.33 17.70
N LEU A 478 -6.93 -13.62 17.47
CA LEU A 478 -8.02 -13.21 18.36
C LEU A 478 -7.86 -13.83 19.75
N ARG A 479 -7.58 -15.14 19.79
CA ARG A 479 -7.31 -15.89 21.03
C ARG A 479 -6.19 -15.29 21.87
N HIS A 480 -5.13 -14.82 21.21
CA HIS A 480 -3.94 -14.27 21.87
C HIS A 480 -3.89 -12.74 21.87
N SER A 481 -4.99 -12.06 21.57
CA SER A 481 -5.04 -10.60 21.33
C SER A 481 -4.43 -9.79 22.48
N ALA A 482 -4.81 -10.07 23.74
CA ALA A 482 -4.29 -9.38 24.91
C ALA A 482 -2.76 -9.50 25.05
N VAL A 483 -2.20 -10.70 24.83
CA VAL A 483 -0.76 -10.95 24.92
C VAL A 483 0.00 -10.27 23.76
N ILE A 484 -0.57 -10.34 22.56
CA ILE A 484 -0.02 -9.69 21.37
C ILE A 484 0.07 -8.18 21.61
N VAL A 485 -1.04 -7.56 22.02
CA VAL A 485 -1.11 -6.12 22.31
C VAL A 485 -0.07 -5.70 23.34
N ARG A 486 0.05 -6.44 24.46
CA ARG A 486 1.07 -6.17 25.48
C ARG A 486 2.50 -6.22 24.91
N SER A 487 2.79 -7.19 24.06
CA SER A 487 4.12 -7.36 23.48
C SER A 487 4.46 -6.40 22.34
N VAL A 488 3.46 -5.83 21.66
CA VAL A 488 3.65 -4.85 20.57
C VAL A 488 4.43 -3.63 21.05
N GLY A 489 4.15 -3.14 22.26
CA GLY A 489 4.90 -2.03 22.86
C GLY A 489 6.40 -2.31 22.98
N HIS A 490 6.76 -3.50 23.47
CA HIS A 490 8.16 -3.93 23.57
C HIS A 490 8.83 -4.09 22.19
N ILE A 491 8.10 -4.60 21.21
CA ILE A 491 8.59 -4.74 19.83
C ILE A 491 8.89 -3.36 19.24
N ILE A 492 7.96 -2.41 19.38
CA ILE A 492 8.14 -1.03 18.91
C ILE A 492 9.37 -0.40 19.55
N GLN A 493 9.49 -0.45 20.88
CA GLN A 493 10.62 0.12 21.59
C GLN A 493 11.95 -0.47 21.14
N ARG A 494 12.01 -1.79 20.95
CA ARG A 494 13.20 -2.49 20.45
C ARG A 494 13.60 -2.03 19.06
N LEU A 495 12.63 -1.92 18.15
CA LEU A 495 12.86 -1.48 16.78
C LEU A 495 13.29 -0.01 16.74
N CYS A 496 12.66 0.87 17.52
CA CYS A 496 13.09 2.26 17.66
C CYS A 496 14.53 2.34 18.16
N PHE A 497 14.88 1.62 19.23
CA PHE A 497 16.25 1.56 19.74
C PHE A 497 17.26 1.11 18.67
N GLN A 498 16.94 0.06 17.91
CA GLN A 498 17.79 -0.41 16.82
C GLN A 498 18.00 0.69 15.75
N THR A 499 16.93 1.34 15.30
CA THR A 499 17.02 2.42 14.30
C THR A 499 17.79 3.64 14.81
N LEU A 500 17.52 4.07 16.05
CA LEU A 500 18.18 5.22 16.68
C LEU A 500 19.68 4.97 16.91
N THR A 501 20.07 3.73 17.25
CA THR A 501 21.48 3.37 17.40
C THR A 501 22.24 3.49 16.09
N ILE A 502 21.64 3.04 14.98
CA ILE A 502 22.23 3.18 13.63
C ILE A 502 22.38 4.66 13.26
N ILE A 503 21.33 5.47 13.51
CA ILE A 503 21.37 6.92 13.27
C ILE A 503 22.44 7.61 14.14
N ALA A 504 22.56 7.23 15.42
CA ALA A 504 23.57 7.77 16.32
C ALA A 504 24.99 7.44 15.85
N SER A 505 25.22 6.22 15.36
CA SER A 505 26.49 5.81 14.73
C SER A 505 26.81 6.68 13.52
N ALA A 506 25.85 6.85 12.61
CA ALA A 506 26.00 7.70 11.42
C ALA A 506 26.32 9.16 11.77
N LYS A 507 25.64 9.74 12.77
CA LYS A 507 25.94 11.10 13.27
C LYS A 507 27.37 11.21 13.80
N LYS A 508 27.81 10.26 14.64
CA LYS A 508 29.18 10.22 15.18
C LYS A 508 30.20 10.15 14.03
N GLY A 509 29.95 9.30 13.03
CA GLY A 509 30.78 9.17 11.83
C GLY A 509 30.94 10.49 11.08
N LEU A 510 29.83 11.19 10.79
CA LEU A 510 29.84 12.47 10.09
C LEU A 510 30.57 13.59 10.86
N MET A 511 30.42 13.65 12.19
CA MET A 511 31.12 14.65 13.01
C MET A 511 32.62 14.39 13.12
N SER A 512 33.05 13.13 12.98
CA SER A 512 34.47 12.75 13.04
C SER A 512 35.21 12.89 11.71
N ASP A 513 34.53 13.26 10.63
CA ASP A 513 35.13 13.41 9.30
C ASP A 513 36.08 14.62 9.25
N LYS A 514 37.34 14.36 8.86
CA LYS A 514 38.38 15.38 8.71
C LYS A 514 38.08 16.40 7.61
N LYS A 515 37.17 16.10 6.68
CA LYS A 515 36.72 16.99 5.59
C LYS A 515 35.28 17.47 5.82
N PHE A 516 34.96 17.87 7.05
CA PHE A 516 33.66 18.42 7.41
C PHE A 516 33.32 19.64 6.53
N CYS A 517 32.15 19.62 5.89
CA CYS A 517 31.69 20.71 5.02
C CYS A 517 30.20 21.01 5.22
N GLU A 518 29.67 22.05 4.57
CA GLU A 518 28.25 22.44 4.65
C GLU A 518 27.29 21.27 4.33
N LYS A 519 27.66 20.37 3.41
CA LYS A 519 26.86 19.16 3.12
C LYS A 519 26.74 18.22 4.33
N HIS A 520 27.77 18.16 5.19
CA HIS A 520 27.69 17.39 6.43
C HIS A 520 26.71 18.01 7.43
N VAL A 521 26.62 19.35 7.47
CA VAL A 521 25.62 20.06 8.30
C VAL A 521 24.20 19.77 7.81
N ASP A 522 23.97 19.76 6.49
CA ASP A 522 22.69 19.39 5.90
C ASP A 522 22.30 17.93 6.24
N MET A 523 23.23 16.98 6.09
CA MET A 523 23.01 15.58 6.44
C MET A 523 22.74 15.38 7.94
N LEU A 524 23.50 16.06 8.81
CA LEU A 524 23.29 16.02 10.26
C LEU A 524 21.91 16.57 10.65
N SER A 525 21.50 17.69 10.05
CA SER A 525 20.17 18.28 10.26
C SER A 525 19.07 17.28 9.90
N SER A 526 19.25 16.55 8.80
CA SER A 526 18.32 15.51 8.36
C SER A 526 18.27 14.31 9.31
N LEU A 527 19.43 13.85 9.79
CA LEU A 527 19.48 12.78 10.79
C LEU A 527 18.83 13.18 12.12
N VAL A 528 18.95 14.44 12.54
CA VAL A 528 18.29 14.98 13.74
C VAL A 528 16.77 14.97 13.58
N VAL A 529 16.24 15.35 12.40
CA VAL A 529 14.80 15.25 12.14
C VAL A 529 14.32 13.81 12.17
N ALA A 530 15.05 12.87 11.56
CA ALA A 530 14.72 11.44 11.60
C ALA A 530 14.70 10.89 13.04
N GLU A 531 15.71 11.24 13.84
CA GLU A 531 15.81 10.88 15.26
C GLU A 531 14.63 11.45 16.07
N LYS A 532 14.29 12.73 15.90
CA LYS A 532 13.14 13.36 16.58
C LYS A 532 11.84 12.62 16.27
N CYS A 533 11.64 12.22 15.01
CA CYS A 533 10.45 11.46 14.60
C CYS A 533 10.40 10.07 15.26
N LEU A 534 11.53 9.36 15.28
CA LEU A 534 11.63 7.99 15.81
C LEU A 534 11.65 7.91 17.35
N ASN A 535 11.92 9.01 18.04
CA ASN A 535 11.84 9.11 19.51
C ASN A 535 10.40 9.18 20.03
N GLY A 536 9.39 9.36 19.17
CA GLY A 536 7.98 9.30 19.57
C GLY A 536 7.25 8.06 19.07
N PRO A 537 5.91 8.04 19.15
CA PRO A 537 5.12 6.90 18.69
C PRO A 537 5.35 6.66 17.18
N PRO A 538 5.36 5.41 16.70
CA PRO A 538 5.62 5.09 15.29
C PRO A 538 4.38 5.36 14.42
N THR A 539 3.90 6.60 14.39
CA THR A 539 2.78 7.02 13.56
C THR A 539 3.17 6.99 12.09
N ARG A 540 2.18 6.84 11.20
CA ARG A 540 2.40 6.85 9.73
C ARG A 540 3.09 8.12 9.25
N LEU A 541 2.82 9.26 9.92
CA LEU A 541 3.44 10.55 9.66
C LEU A 541 4.91 10.56 10.08
N ARG A 542 5.22 10.21 11.34
CA ARG A 542 6.59 10.18 11.85
C ARG A 542 7.49 9.26 11.03
N LEU A 543 7.00 8.08 10.67
CA LEU A 543 7.77 7.14 9.86
C LEU A 543 7.99 7.66 8.42
N LEU A 544 7.01 8.34 7.83
CA LEU A 544 7.16 8.96 6.51
C LEU A 544 8.21 10.08 6.55
N VAL A 545 8.12 10.99 7.53
CA VAL A 545 9.09 12.07 7.69
C VAL A 545 10.49 11.52 7.99
N ALA A 546 10.60 10.51 8.85
CA ALA A 546 11.87 9.85 9.13
C ALA A 546 12.48 9.23 7.87
N ARG A 547 11.70 8.55 7.03
CA ARG A 547 12.20 7.97 5.76
C ARG A 547 12.64 9.04 4.77
N LEU A 548 11.83 10.09 4.59
CA LEU A 548 12.21 11.23 3.73
C LEU A 548 13.50 11.90 4.23
N ALA A 549 13.63 12.09 5.54
CA ALA A 549 14.84 12.65 6.14
C ALA A 549 16.05 11.71 6.00
N LEU A 550 15.87 10.39 6.10
CA LEU A 550 16.93 9.41 5.86
C LEU A 550 17.37 9.36 4.39
N SER A 551 16.43 9.47 3.45
CA SER A 551 16.73 9.65 2.02
C SER A 551 17.58 10.88 1.76
N VAL A 552 17.30 11.98 2.46
CA VAL A 552 18.10 13.21 2.36
C VAL A 552 19.46 13.06 3.05
N ALA A 553 19.56 12.30 4.13
CA ALA A 553 20.81 12.08 4.86
C ALA A 553 21.79 11.14 4.12
N ASN A 554 21.31 10.28 3.22
CA ASN A 554 22.13 9.25 2.59
C ASN A 554 22.91 9.71 1.34
N GLN A 555 23.31 10.98 1.27
CA GLN A 555 23.92 11.60 0.09
C GLN A 555 25.37 11.14 -0.25
N LYS A 556 25.99 10.23 0.52
CA LYS A 556 27.36 9.70 0.27
C LYS A 556 27.62 8.32 0.87
N ASN A 557 26.63 7.41 0.85
CA ASN A 557 26.71 6.15 1.62
C ASN A 557 27.02 6.43 3.10
N THR A 558 26.29 7.38 3.68
CA THR A 558 26.40 7.75 5.11
C THR A 558 26.22 6.52 6.00
N PHE A 559 25.42 5.56 5.54
CA PHE A 559 25.26 4.23 6.12
C PHE A 559 26.05 3.21 5.31
N ARG A 560 26.66 2.25 6.00
CA ARG A 560 27.18 1.04 5.36
C ARG A 560 26.04 0.15 4.85
N ASP A 561 26.30 -0.72 3.88
CA ASP A 561 25.26 -1.57 3.27
C ASP A 561 24.55 -2.49 4.30
N ASP A 562 25.29 -3.02 5.28
CA ASP A 562 24.76 -3.82 6.38
C ASP A 562 23.89 -2.97 7.33
N GLU A 563 24.32 -1.75 7.65
CA GLU A 563 23.54 -0.80 8.46
C GLU A 563 22.26 -0.37 7.72
N LEU A 564 22.34 -0.09 6.42
CA LEU A 564 21.21 0.33 5.60
C LEU A 564 20.18 -0.81 5.47
N SER A 565 20.63 -2.04 5.25
CA SER A 565 19.74 -3.21 5.22
C SER A 565 19.05 -3.46 6.57
N SER A 566 19.80 -3.32 7.67
CA SER A 566 19.28 -3.42 9.04
C SER A 566 18.25 -2.32 9.35
N LEU A 567 18.57 -1.07 8.98
CA LEU A 567 17.70 0.10 9.13
C LEU A 567 16.40 -0.06 8.34
N SER A 568 16.51 -0.46 7.07
CA SER A 568 15.35 -0.71 6.19
C SER A 568 14.44 -1.81 6.75
N SER A 569 15.02 -2.92 7.23
CA SER A 569 14.27 -4.01 7.85
C SER A 569 13.55 -3.57 9.13
N ALA A 570 14.21 -2.78 9.98
CA ALA A 570 13.62 -2.25 11.21
C ALA A 570 12.50 -1.23 10.93
N LEU A 571 12.70 -0.29 10.00
CA LEU A 571 11.69 0.68 9.58
C LEU A 571 10.49 0.02 8.86
N SER A 572 10.73 -1.06 8.13
CA SER A 572 9.68 -1.88 7.53
C SER A 572 8.85 -2.60 8.59
N SER A 573 9.49 -3.05 9.67
CA SER A 573 8.79 -3.68 10.79
C SER A 573 8.02 -2.64 11.63
N LEU A 574 8.60 -1.46 11.86
CA LEU A 574 7.93 -0.32 12.51
C LEU A 574 6.72 0.18 11.73
N ALA A 575 6.71 0.06 10.41
CA ALA A 575 5.54 0.41 9.60
C ALA A 575 4.42 -0.63 9.66
N ARG A 576 4.71 -1.88 10.05
CA ARG A 576 3.76 -3.01 9.99
C ARG A 576 3.22 -3.43 11.35
N ILE A 577 4.05 -3.44 12.39
CA ILE A 577 3.69 -3.91 13.73
C ILE A 577 2.62 -3.03 14.41
N PRO A 578 2.70 -1.69 14.39
CA PRO A 578 1.66 -0.86 15.01
C PRO A 578 0.28 -1.01 14.36
N HIS A 579 0.24 -1.44 13.09
CA HIS A 579 -0.99 -1.70 12.33
C HIS A 579 -1.23 -3.20 12.10
N LEU A 580 -0.72 -4.06 13.00
CA LEU A 580 -0.77 -5.52 12.86
C LEU A 580 -2.21 -6.02 12.66
N ILE A 581 -3.13 -5.49 13.46
CA ILE A 581 -4.55 -5.81 13.42
C ILE A 581 -5.20 -5.43 12.10
N GLU A 582 -5.02 -4.18 11.66
CA GLU A 582 -5.57 -3.69 10.39
C GLU A 582 -5.08 -4.57 9.23
N ARG A 583 -3.78 -4.89 9.23
CA ARG A 583 -3.16 -5.75 8.22
C ARG A 583 -3.69 -7.18 8.28
N LEU A 584 -3.89 -7.74 9.46
CA LEU A 584 -4.50 -9.06 9.63
C LEU A 584 -5.93 -9.08 9.10
N ASN A 585 -6.73 -8.05 9.40
CA ASN A 585 -8.11 -7.95 8.92
C ASN A 585 -8.16 -7.91 7.40
N LYS A 586 -7.30 -7.12 6.75
CA LYS A 586 -7.14 -7.10 5.29
C LYS A 586 -6.69 -8.46 4.74
N ALA A 587 -5.69 -9.08 5.35
CA ALA A 587 -5.13 -10.36 4.91
C ALA A 587 -6.09 -11.56 5.07
N THR A 588 -7.04 -11.46 6.00
CA THR A 588 -8.00 -12.52 6.34
C THR A 588 -9.43 -12.19 5.92
N ASN A 589 -9.61 -11.08 5.19
CA ASN A 589 -10.86 -10.73 4.56
C ASN A 589 -11.17 -11.77 3.44
N CYS A 590 -12.40 -12.28 3.42
CA CYS A 590 -12.84 -13.25 2.40
C CYS A 590 -14.10 -12.77 1.66
N ASP A 591 -14.37 -11.47 1.69
CA ASP A 591 -15.54 -10.84 1.07
C ASP A 591 -15.53 -11.03 -0.45
N PHE A 592 -14.35 -11.30 -1.03
CA PHE A 592 -14.21 -11.69 -2.43
C PHE A 592 -15.14 -12.86 -2.83
N LEU A 593 -15.48 -13.76 -1.89
CA LEU A 593 -16.40 -14.88 -2.12
C LEU A 593 -17.81 -14.42 -2.50
N TYR A 594 -18.21 -13.20 -2.12
CA TYR A 594 -19.50 -12.62 -2.48
C TYR A 594 -19.71 -12.58 -4.00
N TRP A 595 -18.67 -12.22 -4.76
CA TRP A 595 -18.74 -12.18 -6.23
C TRP A 595 -18.61 -13.57 -6.88
N HIS A 596 -18.33 -14.61 -6.08
CA HIS A 596 -18.18 -16.00 -6.52
C HIS A 596 -19.21 -16.93 -5.84
N ARG A 597 -20.48 -16.50 -5.78
CA ARG A 597 -21.57 -17.16 -5.02
C ARG A 597 -21.75 -18.65 -5.28
N VAL A 598 -21.36 -19.12 -6.47
CA VAL A 598 -21.48 -20.51 -6.88
C VAL A 598 -20.55 -21.44 -6.08
N ILE A 599 -19.47 -20.92 -5.49
CA ILE A 599 -18.47 -21.70 -4.74
C ILE A 599 -19.07 -22.34 -3.47
N LEU A 600 -19.76 -21.55 -2.63
CA LEU A 600 -20.22 -22.01 -1.32
C LEU A 600 -21.28 -23.13 -1.39
N PRO A 601 -22.33 -23.06 -2.24
CA PRO A 601 -23.29 -24.16 -2.38
C PRO A 601 -22.62 -25.48 -2.83
N ILE A 602 -21.65 -25.41 -3.74
CA ILE A 602 -20.90 -26.60 -4.20
C ILE A 602 -20.07 -27.20 -3.06
N TYR A 603 -19.52 -26.35 -2.19
CA TYR A 603 -18.77 -26.81 -1.03
C TYR A 603 -19.67 -27.48 0.01
N PHE A 604 -20.77 -26.85 0.41
CA PHE A 604 -21.68 -27.40 1.42
C PHE A 604 -22.40 -28.67 0.98
N THR A 605 -22.56 -28.90 -0.33
CA THR A 605 -23.06 -30.18 -0.87
C THR A 605 -21.99 -31.27 -0.96
N ALA A 606 -20.72 -30.93 -0.70
CA ALA A 606 -19.60 -31.86 -0.70
C ALA A 606 -19.10 -32.23 0.70
N LEU A 607 -19.48 -31.44 1.72
CA LEU A 607 -19.44 -31.81 3.14
C LEU A 607 -20.53 -32.83 3.43
#